data_AF-A0A4U0WAC7-F1
#
_entry.id   AF-A0A4U0WAC7-F1
#
_cell.length_a   1.000
_cell.length_b   1.000
_cell.length_c   1.000
_cell.angle_alpha   90.00
_cell.angle_beta   90.00
_cell.angle_gamma   90.00
#
_symmetry.space_group_name_H-M   'P 1'
#
loop_
_entity.id
_entity.type
_entity.pdbx_description
1 polymer ?
#
loop_
_entity_poly.entity_id
_entity_poly.type
_entity_poly.pdbx_seq_one_letter_code
_entity_poly.pdbx_strand_id
1 'polypeptide(L)'
;MKRLPWFRPGHVEATELAELSEPSSGIAADTKRMEELGRKPKTPLERRFVHGQAVWGLASTVVITWQNMVLLSPIALLSGGLAGFFWASIVVFAAMWVVYIGLREKAERWPVAAGQYYWVAQLAPRRYAKPLSYLSGWKLMSAWQVFLAAGVMIIGNGIAALVVYLNGSSPIWLPTVVGIITTILIFVVNRWCPQGLARAEYMLLIFHLTVFVVFMAVLLGLRKHSGLPYAMPRDMFLTFRNGGGWNSMGAAVVLTAVVPMSSAIGYDCIIHLGEEIQKAASIVPKVFIWAYSANCILGLCTVVAVTLSINDIDTLLSTPLSLSGSVGPVVQMLDTATASRSWTTAVFTLLLLTLIP
;
A
#
# COMPACT_ATOMS: atom_id res chain seq x y z
N MET A 1 -9.05 43.15 -25.50
CA MET A 1 -9.40 41.83 -26.07
C MET A 1 -10.92 41.69 -26.05
N LYS A 2 -11.54 41.56 -27.23
CA LYS A 2 -13.00 41.55 -27.44
C LYS A 2 -13.64 40.27 -26.88
N ARG A 3 -14.72 40.41 -26.10
CA ARG A 3 -15.64 39.31 -25.72
C ARG A 3 -16.66 39.11 -26.84
N LEU A 4 -16.95 37.86 -27.20
CA LEU A 4 -18.01 37.49 -28.15
C LEU A 4 -19.33 37.22 -27.39
N PRO A 5 -20.50 37.70 -27.87
CA PRO A 5 -21.76 37.59 -27.14
C PRO A 5 -22.73 36.59 -27.80
N TRP A 6 -22.96 35.44 -27.19
CA TRP A 6 -24.12 34.59 -27.48
C TRP A 6 -24.50 33.79 -26.24
N PHE A 7 -25.44 34.29 -25.42
CA PHE A 7 -26.27 33.46 -24.54
C PHE A 7 -27.51 34.28 -24.13
N ARG A 8 -28.69 33.85 -24.60
CA ARG A 8 -29.99 34.31 -24.07
C ARG A 8 -30.39 33.39 -22.90
N PRO A 9 -31.11 33.90 -21.89
CA PRO A 9 -31.41 33.16 -20.66
C PRO A 9 -32.63 32.24 -20.87
N GLY A 10 -32.54 31.01 -20.35
CA GLY A 10 -33.66 30.09 -20.34
C GLY A 10 -33.22 28.64 -20.29
N HIS A 11 -32.85 28.18 -19.10
CA HIS A 11 -33.09 26.85 -18.52
C HIS A 11 -32.25 26.79 -17.24
N VAL A 12 -32.92 26.86 -16.09
CA VAL A 12 -32.32 26.58 -14.79
C VAL A 12 -31.82 25.15 -14.85
N GLU A 13 -30.50 25.02 -14.90
CA GLU A 13 -29.79 23.74 -15.03
C GLU A 13 -29.88 23.03 -13.67
N ALA A 14 -30.05 21.70 -13.64
CA ALA A 14 -30.17 20.93 -12.40
C ALA A 14 -29.01 21.15 -11.41
N THR A 15 -27.90 21.70 -11.90
CA THR A 15 -26.75 22.25 -11.19
C THR A 15 -27.10 23.39 -10.22
N GLU A 16 -27.98 24.33 -10.60
CA GLU A 16 -28.44 25.43 -9.70
C GLU A 16 -29.34 24.89 -8.59
N LEU A 17 -30.14 23.86 -8.86
CA LEU A 17 -30.98 23.21 -7.84
C LEU A 17 -30.17 22.33 -6.87
N ALA A 18 -29.03 21.80 -7.31
CA ALA A 18 -28.06 21.11 -6.45
C ALA A 18 -27.26 22.09 -5.57
N GLU A 19 -26.97 23.30 -6.06
CA GLU A 19 -26.33 24.36 -5.26
C GLU A 19 -27.23 24.89 -4.14
N LEU A 20 -28.55 24.89 -4.36
CA LEU A 20 -29.53 25.37 -3.40
C LEU A 20 -29.92 24.36 -2.31
N SER A 21 -29.59 23.07 -2.46
CA SER A 21 -30.13 22.03 -1.58
C SER A 21 -29.28 21.67 -0.36
N GLU A 22 -27.95 21.81 -0.31
CA GLU A 22 -27.20 21.54 0.95
C GLU A 22 -25.87 22.30 1.10
N PRO A 23 -25.82 23.39 1.89
CA PRO A 23 -24.58 24.02 2.33
C PRO A 23 -23.68 23.11 3.19
N SER A 24 -24.22 22.04 3.80
CA SER A 24 -23.52 21.12 4.71
C SER A 24 -22.72 20.01 4.00
N SER A 25 -23.09 19.67 2.76
CA SER A 25 -22.49 18.57 1.99
C SER A 25 -21.08 18.91 1.46
N GLY A 26 -20.69 20.19 1.40
CA GLY A 26 -19.41 20.64 0.84
C GLY A 26 -19.29 20.48 -0.68
N ILE A 27 -20.35 20.02 -1.35
CA ILE A 27 -20.39 19.82 -2.80
C ILE A 27 -20.23 21.17 -3.52
N ALA A 28 -20.92 22.22 -3.07
CA ALA A 28 -20.78 23.56 -3.65
C ALA A 28 -19.34 24.11 -3.55
N ALA A 29 -18.65 23.86 -2.43
CA ALA A 29 -17.27 24.28 -2.24
C ALA A 29 -16.29 23.51 -3.16
N ASP A 30 -16.49 22.20 -3.31
CA ASP A 30 -15.70 21.37 -4.23
C ASP A 30 -15.95 21.78 -5.69
N THR A 31 -17.21 22.01 -6.09
CA THR A 31 -17.59 22.46 -7.43
C THR A 31 -16.94 23.80 -7.76
N LYS A 32 -17.11 24.80 -6.87
CA LYS A 32 -16.46 26.11 -7.01
C LYS A 32 -14.94 25.98 -7.16
N ARG A 33 -14.30 25.11 -6.35
CA ARG A 33 -12.86 24.90 -6.44
C ARG A 33 -12.42 24.30 -7.78
N MET A 34 -13.21 23.38 -8.33
CA MET A 34 -12.93 22.81 -9.65
C MET A 34 -13.11 23.86 -10.77
N GLU A 35 -14.11 24.72 -10.66
CA GLU A 35 -14.31 25.84 -11.58
C GLU A 35 -13.14 26.84 -11.54
N GLU A 36 -12.64 27.18 -10.35
CA GLU A 36 -11.44 28.03 -10.19
C GLU A 36 -10.20 27.42 -10.86
N LEU A 37 -10.14 26.09 -10.95
CA LEU A 37 -9.08 25.35 -11.65
C LEU A 37 -9.34 25.18 -13.15
N GLY A 38 -10.40 25.79 -13.68
CA GLY A 38 -10.80 25.71 -15.08
C GLY A 38 -11.33 24.32 -15.47
N ARG A 39 -11.79 23.53 -14.50
CA ARG A 39 -12.33 22.17 -14.72
C ARG A 39 -13.82 22.16 -14.47
N LYS A 40 -14.59 21.96 -15.54
CA LYS A 40 -15.98 21.50 -15.46
C LYS A 40 -15.98 19.99 -15.78
N PRO A 41 -16.37 19.10 -14.86
CA PRO A 41 -16.47 17.68 -15.14
C PRO A 41 -17.42 17.47 -16.33
N LYS A 42 -16.93 16.94 -17.45
CA LYS A 42 -17.80 16.62 -18.60
C LYS A 42 -18.82 15.51 -18.29
N THR A 43 -18.51 14.71 -17.27
CA THR A 43 -19.38 13.73 -16.62
C THR A 43 -19.08 13.80 -15.13
N PRO A 44 -20.01 14.28 -14.27
CA PRO A 44 -19.79 14.23 -12.82
C PRO A 44 -19.74 12.77 -12.39
N LEU A 45 -18.56 12.31 -11.97
CA LEU A 45 -18.43 11.01 -11.31
C LEU A 45 -19.24 11.04 -10.01
N GLU A 46 -19.89 9.93 -9.69
CA GLU A 46 -20.62 9.78 -8.44
C GLU A 46 -19.64 9.90 -7.26
N ARG A 47 -19.98 10.73 -6.27
CA ARG A 47 -19.17 10.90 -5.05
C ARG A 47 -19.37 9.69 -4.13
N ARG A 48 -18.72 8.58 -4.45
CA ARG A 48 -18.86 7.30 -3.75
C ARG A 48 -18.22 7.30 -2.36
N PHE A 49 -17.15 8.09 -2.17
CA PHE A 49 -16.44 8.20 -0.90
C PHE A 49 -16.97 9.38 -0.08
N VAL A 50 -18.11 9.15 0.56
CA VAL A 50 -18.80 10.13 1.41
C VAL A 50 -18.08 10.33 2.76
N HIS A 51 -17.45 9.27 3.28
CA HIS A 51 -16.83 9.27 4.60
C HIS A 51 -15.30 9.18 4.51
N GLY A 52 -14.59 10.05 5.22
CA GLY A 52 -13.13 10.05 5.26
C GLY A 52 -12.51 8.74 5.79
N GLN A 53 -13.26 7.97 6.58
CA GLN A 53 -12.85 6.65 7.06
C GLN A 53 -12.72 5.63 5.93
N ALA A 54 -13.60 5.66 4.93
CA ALA A 54 -13.48 4.79 3.76
C ALA A 54 -12.27 5.16 2.90
N VAL A 55 -11.96 6.46 2.80
CA VAL A 55 -10.75 6.96 2.12
C VAL A 55 -9.49 6.54 2.87
N TRP A 56 -9.51 6.56 4.21
CA TRP A 56 -8.40 6.04 5.02
C TRP A 56 -8.28 4.52 4.91
N GLY A 57 -9.40 3.80 4.88
CA GLY A 57 -9.44 2.36 4.62
C GLY A 57 -8.70 2.04 3.35
N LEU A 58 -9.16 2.61 2.23
CA LEU A 58 -8.53 2.48 0.92
C LEU A 58 -7.03 2.80 0.94
N ALA A 59 -6.63 3.92 1.54
CA ALA A 59 -5.21 4.31 1.60
C ALA A 59 -4.35 3.25 2.32
N SER A 60 -4.90 2.60 3.35
CA SER A 60 -4.18 1.60 4.13
C SER A 60 -4.22 0.21 3.49
N THR A 61 -5.38 -0.18 2.95
CA THR A 61 -5.63 -1.50 2.33
C THR A 61 -5.03 -1.60 0.93
N VAL A 62 -4.81 -0.50 0.22
CA VAL A 62 -4.06 -0.51 -1.06
C VAL A 62 -2.56 -0.71 -0.82
N VAL A 63 -2.00 -0.07 0.20
CA VAL A 63 -0.55 -0.11 0.45
C VAL A 63 -0.12 -1.35 1.22
N ILE A 64 -0.99 -1.91 2.07
CA ILE A 64 -0.76 -3.14 2.87
C ILE A 64 0.63 -3.17 3.53
N THR A 65 1.04 -2.04 4.12
CA THR A 65 2.42 -1.80 4.56
C THR A 65 2.97 -2.91 5.45
N TRP A 66 2.21 -3.32 6.47
CA TRP A 66 2.70 -4.31 7.42
C TRP A 66 2.76 -5.71 6.79
N GLN A 67 1.84 -6.07 5.90
CA GLN A 67 1.90 -7.33 5.17
C GLN A 67 3.08 -7.36 4.22
N ASN A 68 3.31 -6.29 3.44
CA ASN A 68 4.46 -6.19 2.55
C ASN A 68 5.77 -6.30 3.33
N MET A 69 5.87 -5.65 4.49
CA MET A 69 7.03 -5.81 5.39
C MET A 69 7.25 -7.25 5.82
N VAL A 70 6.19 -7.98 6.19
CA VAL A 70 6.29 -9.41 6.55
C VAL A 70 6.71 -10.25 5.34
N LEU A 71 5.94 -10.18 4.25
CA LEU A 71 6.03 -11.04 3.05
C LEU A 71 7.31 -10.83 2.24
N LEU A 72 7.93 -9.67 2.38
CA LEU A 72 9.20 -9.33 1.74
C LEU A 72 10.38 -9.32 2.72
N SER A 73 10.15 -9.52 4.03
CA SER A 73 11.22 -9.51 5.04
C SER A 73 12.40 -10.44 4.70
N PRO A 74 12.24 -11.61 4.06
CA PRO A 74 13.39 -12.45 3.70
C PRO A 74 14.39 -11.77 2.77
N ILE A 75 13.93 -10.86 1.90
CA ILE A 75 14.81 -10.06 1.03
C ILE A 75 15.66 -9.10 1.87
N ALA A 76 15.03 -8.42 2.83
CA ALA A 76 15.69 -7.50 3.75
C ALA A 76 16.71 -8.23 4.65
N LEU A 77 16.32 -9.38 5.19
CA LEU A 77 17.13 -10.22 6.08
C LEU A 77 18.34 -10.80 5.35
N LEU A 78 18.18 -11.24 4.10
CA LEU A 78 19.28 -11.75 3.29
C LEU A 78 20.38 -10.70 3.11
N SER A 79 20.00 -9.46 2.78
CA SER A 79 20.96 -8.42 2.41
C SER A 79 21.45 -7.55 3.55
N GLY A 80 20.70 -7.38 4.64
CA GLY A 80 21.05 -6.45 5.72
C GLY A 80 20.97 -7.05 7.11
N GLY A 81 20.46 -8.27 7.24
CA GLY A 81 20.26 -8.92 8.53
C GLY A 81 19.16 -8.25 9.35
N LEU A 82 19.14 -8.54 10.64
CA LEU A 82 18.14 -7.98 11.57
C LEU A 82 18.33 -6.46 11.71
N ALA A 83 19.57 -6.02 11.89
CA ALA A 83 19.92 -4.62 12.06
C ALA A 83 19.68 -3.79 10.80
N GLY A 84 20.06 -4.31 9.63
CA GLY A 84 19.79 -3.64 8.37
C GLY A 84 18.29 -3.47 8.15
N PHE A 85 17.47 -4.49 8.43
CA PHE A 85 16.02 -4.39 8.28
C PHE A 85 15.40 -3.36 9.23
N PHE A 86 15.83 -3.35 10.50
CA PHE A 86 15.38 -2.37 11.49
C PHE A 86 15.76 -0.93 11.13
N TRP A 87 17.06 -0.66 10.93
CA TRP A 87 17.55 0.70 10.69
C TRP A 87 17.11 1.26 9.34
N ALA A 88 17.13 0.44 8.27
CA ALA A 88 16.65 0.88 6.97
C ALA A 88 15.16 1.26 7.01
N SER A 89 14.34 0.53 7.78
CA SER A 89 12.92 0.84 7.93
C SER A 89 12.69 2.20 8.60
N ILE A 90 13.42 2.51 9.67
CA ILE A 90 13.35 3.81 10.34
C ILE A 90 13.72 4.94 9.36
N VAL A 91 14.85 4.80 8.68
CA VAL A 91 15.35 5.83 7.75
C VAL A 91 14.39 6.05 6.60
N VAL A 92 13.89 4.97 5.98
CA VAL A 92 12.97 5.07 4.84
C VAL A 92 11.64 5.68 5.24
N PHE A 93 11.06 5.28 6.38
CA PHE A 93 9.80 5.86 6.84
C PHE A 93 9.95 7.35 7.19
N ALA A 94 11.05 7.74 7.85
CA ALA A 94 11.34 9.15 8.12
C ALA A 94 11.55 9.95 6.82
N ALA A 95 12.22 9.39 5.81
CA ALA A 95 12.43 10.06 4.53
C ALA A 95 11.12 10.23 3.74
N MET A 96 10.29 9.19 3.70
CA MET A 96 9.01 9.21 2.99
C MET A 96 7.97 10.13 3.66
N TRP A 97 8.08 10.36 4.97
CA TRP A 97 7.32 11.41 5.66
C TRP A 97 7.46 12.78 5.00
N VAL A 98 8.69 13.17 4.63
CA VAL A 98 8.95 14.43 3.94
C VAL A 98 8.26 14.48 2.58
N VAL A 99 8.25 13.36 1.86
CA VAL A 99 7.56 13.23 0.57
C VAL A 99 6.05 13.43 0.76
N TYR A 100 5.43 12.77 1.75
CA TYR A 100 4.00 12.88 1.99
C TYR A 100 3.54 14.24 2.49
N ILE A 101 4.35 14.95 3.29
CA ILE A 101 4.09 16.35 3.63
C ILE A 101 4.05 17.19 2.34
N GLY A 102 5.02 17.00 1.45
CA GLY A 102 5.04 17.70 0.17
C GLY A 102 3.87 17.35 -0.75
N LEU A 103 3.36 16.11 -0.73
CA LEU A 103 2.17 15.71 -1.51
C LEU A 103 0.89 16.27 -0.90
N ARG A 104 0.79 16.28 0.43
CA ARG A 104 -0.34 16.86 1.18
C ARG A 104 -0.58 18.32 0.78
N GLU A 105 0.44 19.16 0.82
CA GLU A 105 0.32 20.59 0.48
C GLU A 105 -0.19 20.80 -0.96
N LYS A 106 0.28 19.97 -1.88
CA LYS A 106 -0.16 20.02 -3.28
C LYS A 106 -1.60 19.54 -3.43
N ALA A 107 -2.00 18.50 -2.72
CA ALA A 107 -3.37 17.98 -2.73
C ALA A 107 -4.36 18.97 -2.10
N GLU A 108 -3.95 19.70 -1.07
CA GLU A 108 -4.77 20.75 -0.45
C GLU A 108 -5.00 21.92 -1.42
N ARG A 109 -3.94 22.34 -2.13
CA ARG A 109 -4.04 23.43 -3.11
C ARG A 109 -4.75 23.02 -4.39
N TRP A 110 -4.45 21.83 -4.92
CA TRP A 110 -4.89 21.31 -6.21
C TRP A 110 -5.41 19.87 -6.07
N PRO A 111 -6.63 19.69 -5.52
CA PRO A 111 -7.25 18.39 -5.27
C PRO A 111 -7.83 17.77 -6.55
N VAL A 112 -7.00 17.61 -7.57
CA VAL A 112 -7.41 17.07 -8.87
C VAL A 112 -6.99 15.62 -9.02
N ALA A 113 -7.83 14.77 -9.61
CA ALA A 113 -7.55 13.35 -9.83
C ALA A 113 -6.29 13.08 -10.67
N ALA A 114 -5.92 14.07 -11.48
CA ALA A 114 -4.68 14.08 -12.25
C ALA A 114 -3.41 14.06 -11.37
N GLY A 115 -3.48 14.51 -10.11
CA GLY A 115 -2.39 14.42 -9.14
C GLY A 115 -1.05 14.95 -9.66
N GLN A 116 -0.01 14.10 -9.56
CA GLN A 116 1.38 14.49 -9.74
C GLN A 116 1.70 15.13 -11.11
N TYR A 117 1.21 14.57 -12.21
CA TYR A 117 1.53 15.12 -13.54
C TYR A 117 0.89 16.50 -13.76
N TYR A 118 -0.26 16.76 -13.15
CA TYR A 118 -0.86 18.10 -13.14
C TYR A 118 -0.02 19.07 -12.31
N TRP A 119 0.42 18.67 -11.12
CA TRP A 119 1.27 19.54 -10.28
C TRP A 119 2.61 19.86 -10.96
N VAL A 120 3.21 18.90 -11.67
CA VAL A 120 4.42 19.15 -12.47
C VAL A 120 4.15 20.17 -13.56
N ALA A 121 3.01 20.10 -14.26
CA ALA A 121 2.66 21.09 -15.27
C ALA A 121 2.51 22.51 -14.69
N GLN A 122 2.04 22.62 -13.44
CA GLN A 122 1.83 23.92 -12.77
C GLN A 122 3.09 24.50 -12.16
N LEU A 123 3.99 23.66 -11.65
CA LEU A 123 5.19 24.10 -10.91
C LEU A 123 6.45 24.20 -11.78
N ALA A 124 6.52 23.45 -12.88
CA ALA A 124 7.69 23.46 -13.74
C ALA A 124 7.79 24.75 -14.59
N PRO A 125 9.00 25.17 -14.99
CA PRO A 125 9.17 26.28 -15.92
C PRO A 125 8.40 26.03 -17.22
N ARG A 126 7.77 27.07 -17.78
CA ARG A 126 6.85 26.97 -18.93
C ARG A 126 7.42 26.18 -20.12
N ARG A 127 8.73 26.29 -20.38
CA ARG A 127 9.43 25.57 -21.46
C ARG A 127 9.45 24.05 -21.25
N TYR A 128 9.49 23.60 -20.01
CA TYR A 128 9.61 22.18 -19.63
C TYR A 128 8.33 21.58 -19.06
N ALA A 129 7.32 22.40 -18.76
CA ALA A 129 6.08 21.95 -18.13
C ALA A 129 5.40 20.78 -18.86
N LYS A 130 5.23 20.87 -20.19
CA LYS A 130 4.62 19.79 -20.99
C LYS A 130 5.44 18.49 -20.98
N PRO A 131 6.73 18.48 -21.36
CA PRO A 131 7.51 17.24 -21.38
C PRO A 131 7.69 16.62 -19.98
N LEU A 132 7.91 17.43 -18.94
CA LEU A 132 8.04 16.93 -17.57
C LEU A 132 6.72 16.38 -17.03
N SER A 133 5.60 17.02 -17.33
CA SER A 133 4.26 16.52 -16.96
C SER A 133 3.98 15.17 -17.63
N TYR A 134 4.24 15.06 -18.94
CA TYR A 134 4.09 13.79 -19.66
C TYR A 134 4.96 12.68 -19.06
N LEU A 135 6.24 12.97 -18.81
CA LEU A 135 7.18 12.00 -18.24
C LEU A 135 6.82 11.62 -16.80
N SER A 136 6.25 12.54 -16.02
CA SER A 136 5.68 12.26 -14.70
C SER A 136 4.47 11.34 -14.79
N GLY A 137 3.54 11.61 -15.72
CA GLY A 137 2.34 10.81 -15.92
C GLY A 137 2.67 9.39 -16.39
N TRP A 138 3.62 9.26 -17.32
CA TRP A 138 4.10 7.95 -17.80
C TRP A 138 4.73 7.13 -16.67
N LYS A 139 5.65 7.72 -15.88
CA LYS A 139 6.27 7.03 -14.75
C LYS A 139 5.24 6.60 -13.70
N LEU A 140 4.27 7.46 -13.39
CA LEU A 140 3.19 7.16 -12.46
C LEU A 140 2.34 5.99 -12.96
N MET A 141 1.92 6.02 -14.23
CA MET A 141 1.15 4.92 -14.83
C MET A 141 1.92 3.60 -14.77
N SER A 142 3.18 3.59 -15.21
CA SER A 142 4.01 2.39 -15.18
C SER A 142 4.23 1.86 -13.75
N ALA A 143 4.45 2.75 -12.77
CA ALA A 143 4.62 2.38 -11.37
C ALA A 143 3.39 1.66 -10.82
N TRP A 144 2.18 2.17 -11.09
CA TRP A 144 0.93 1.53 -10.67
C TRP A 144 0.70 0.16 -11.32
N GLN A 145 1.09 -0.02 -12.60
CA GLN A 145 1.00 -1.33 -13.26
C GLN A 145 1.95 -2.36 -12.63
N VAL A 146 3.19 -1.96 -12.33
CA VAL A 146 4.17 -2.83 -11.67
C VAL A 146 3.74 -3.14 -10.24
N PHE A 147 3.18 -2.16 -9.53
CA PHE A 147 2.66 -2.35 -8.17
C PHE A 147 1.54 -3.39 -8.12
N LEU A 148 0.56 -3.31 -9.02
CA LEU A 148 -0.50 -4.32 -9.13
C LEU A 148 0.07 -5.71 -9.47
N ALA A 149 0.97 -5.79 -10.45
CA ALA A 149 1.61 -7.04 -10.84
C ALA A 149 2.39 -7.68 -9.67
N ALA A 150 3.10 -6.88 -8.87
CA ALA A 150 3.79 -7.35 -7.68
C ALA A 150 2.80 -7.89 -6.63
N GLY A 151 1.71 -7.17 -6.36
CA GLY A 151 0.69 -7.59 -5.38
C GLY A 151 0.04 -8.93 -5.72
N VAL A 152 -0.40 -9.12 -6.97
CA VAL A 152 -1.01 -10.40 -7.40
C VAL A 152 0.00 -11.56 -7.41
N MET A 153 1.28 -11.26 -7.68
CA MET A 153 2.35 -12.26 -7.58
C MET A 153 2.66 -12.63 -6.13
N ILE A 154 2.52 -11.73 -5.16
CA ILE A 154 2.63 -12.07 -3.74
C ILE A 154 1.52 -13.06 -3.34
N ILE A 155 0.28 -12.84 -3.79
CA ILE A 155 -0.83 -13.77 -3.56
C ILE A 155 -0.52 -15.15 -4.18
N GLY A 156 -0.09 -15.17 -5.45
CA GLY A 156 0.29 -16.39 -6.14
C GLY A 156 1.41 -17.18 -5.44
N ASN A 157 2.48 -16.48 -5.05
CA ASN A 157 3.58 -17.10 -4.30
C ASN A 157 3.15 -17.56 -2.90
N GLY A 158 2.22 -16.84 -2.26
CA GLY A 158 1.62 -17.26 -1.00
C GLY A 158 0.85 -18.58 -1.12
N ILE A 159 -0.02 -18.70 -2.12
CA ILE A 159 -0.73 -19.96 -2.35
C ILE A 159 0.26 -21.09 -2.67
N ALA A 160 1.25 -20.84 -3.52
CA ALA A 160 2.28 -21.84 -3.81
C ALA A 160 3.10 -22.25 -2.58
N ALA A 161 3.47 -21.30 -1.73
CA ALA A 161 4.16 -21.58 -0.46
C ALA A 161 3.31 -22.47 0.45
N LEU A 162 1.99 -22.22 0.52
CA LEU A 162 1.08 -23.06 1.29
C LEU A 162 0.96 -24.47 0.70
N VAL A 163 0.97 -24.60 -0.63
CA VAL A 163 1.00 -25.90 -1.32
C VAL A 163 2.30 -26.65 -1.04
N VAL A 164 3.46 -25.99 -1.08
CA VAL A 164 4.74 -26.59 -0.68
C VAL A 164 4.70 -27.04 0.78
N TYR A 165 4.19 -26.20 1.68
CA TYR A 165 4.08 -26.51 3.10
C TYR A 165 3.20 -27.73 3.37
N LEU A 166 2.09 -27.87 2.63
CA LEU A 166 1.13 -28.96 2.84
C LEU A 166 1.51 -30.26 2.09
N ASN A 167 2.01 -30.14 0.87
CA ASN A 167 2.16 -31.26 -0.06
C ASN A 167 3.62 -31.56 -0.43
N GLY A 168 4.57 -30.76 0.07
CA GLY A 168 6.01 -30.92 -0.14
C GLY A 168 6.55 -30.30 -1.44
N SER A 169 5.68 -30.01 -2.43
CA SER A 169 6.09 -29.36 -3.68
C SER A 169 4.95 -28.59 -4.32
N SER A 170 5.28 -27.55 -5.09
CA SER A 170 4.34 -26.78 -5.90
C SER A 170 4.85 -26.71 -7.35
N PRO A 171 3.98 -26.82 -8.35
CA PRO A 171 4.36 -26.53 -9.73
C PRO A 171 4.86 -25.09 -9.89
N ILE A 172 5.90 -24.90 -10.70
CA ILE A 172 6.54 -23.59 -10.90
C ILE A 172 5.60 -22.55 -11.55
N TRP A 173 4.61 -23.00 -12.32
CA TRP A 173 3.65 -22.13 -13.00
C TRP A 173 2.50 -21.65 -12.09
N LEU A 174 2.32 -22.28 -10.92
CA LEU A 174 1.16 -22.02 -10.05
C LEU A 174 1.06 -20.54 -9.62
N PRO A 175 2.12 -19.87 -9.13
CA PRO A 175 2.04 -18.46 -8.77
C PRO A 175 1.54 -17.56 -9.90
N THR A 176 2.01 -17.80 -11.13
CA THR A 176 1.65 -17.00 -12.31
C THR A 176 0.18 -17.20 -12.67
N VAL A 177 -0.31 -18.43 -12.69
CA VAL A 177 -1.72 -18.73 -13.01
C VAL A 177 -2.65 -18.13 -11.96
N VAL A 178 -2.32 -18.28 -10.68
CA VAL A 178 -3.06 -17.64 -9.58
C VAL A 178 -3.07 -16.12 -9.76
N GLY A 179 -1.92 -15.49 -10.02
CA GLY A 179 -1.83 -14.05 -10.23
C GLY A 179 -2.69 -13.54 -11.40
N ILE A 180 -2.75 -14.28 -12.51
CA ILE A 180 -3.62 -13.98 -13.64
C ILE A 180 -5.11 -14.06 -13.23
N ILE A 181 -5.50 -15.13 -12.53
CA ILE A 181 -6.87 -15.30 -12.03
C ILE A 181 -7.25 -14.15 -11.09
N THR A 182 -6.38 -13.82 -10.12
CA THR A 182 -6.59 -12.70 -9.21
C THR A 182 -6.72 -11.38 -9.94
N THR A 183 -5.90 -11.12 -10.96
CA THR A 183 -5.99 -9.89 -11.78
C THR A 183 -7.34 -9.80 -12.50
N ILE A 184 -7.81 -10.90 -13.08
CA ILE A 184 -9.13 -10.95 -13.75
C ILE A 184 -10.25 -10.70 -12.73
N LEU A 185 -10.18 -11.29 -11.54
CA LEU A 185 -11.15 -11.04 -10.46
C LEU A 185 -11.17 -9.58 -10.03
N ILE A 186 -10.00 -8.96 -9.82
CA ILE A 186 -9.88 -7.53 -9.48
C ILE A 186 -10.52 -6.67 -10.58
N PHE A 187 -10.26 -6.98 -11.86
CA PHE A 187 -10.88 -6.28 -12.98
C PHE A 187 -12.41 -6.41 -12.98
N VAL A 188 -12.93 -7.62 -12.75
CA VAL A 188 -14.37 -7.90 -12.67
C VAL A 188 -15.01 -7.07 -11.54
N VAL A 189 -14.46 -7.15 -10.33
CA VAL A 189 -14.99 -6.43 -9.16
C VAL A 189 -14.95 -4.91 -9.38
N ASN A 190 -13.85 -4.35 -9.90
CA ASN A 190 -13.75 -2.92 -10.18
C ASN A 190 -14.71 -2.47 -11.28
N ARG A 191 -14.99 -3.32 -12.28
CA ARG A 191 -15.89 -2.99 -13.38
C ARG A 191 -17.36 -2.97 -12.95
N TRP A 192 -17.79 -3.93 -12.12
CA TRP A 192 -19.21 -4.17 -11.84
C TRP A 192 -19.65 -3.87 -10.40
N CYS A 193 -18.73 -3.74 -9.44
CA CYS A 193 -19.06 -3.54 -8.02
C CYS A 193 -18.45 -2.28 -7.35
N PRO A 194 -18.25 -1.13 -8.03
CA PRO A 194 -17.52 0.00 -7.44
C PRO A 194 -18.23 0.65 -6.24
N GLN A 195 -19.57 0.65 -6.21
CA GLN A 195 -20.34 1.16 -5.06
C GLN A 195 -20.23 0.25 -3.83
N GLY A 196 -20.16 -1.07 -4.05
CA GLY A 196 -19.95 -2.05 -2.98
C GLY A 196 -18.56 -1.88 -2.37
N LEU A 197 -17.54 -1.69 -3.22
CA LEU A 197 -16.16 -1.49 -2.79
C LEU A 197 -16.01 -0.27 -1.88
N ALA A 198 -16.53 0.89 -2.29
CA ALA A 198 -16.45 2.11 -1.48
C ALA A 198 -17.12 1.98 -0.09
N ARG A 199 -18.14 1.13 0.05
CA ARG A 199 -18.78 0.83 1.34
C ARG A 199 -17.99 -0.21 2.15
N ALA A 200 -17.32 -1.13 1.47
CA ALA A 200 -16.53 -2.19 2.09
C ALA A 200 -15.20 -1.69 2.67
N GLU A 201 -14.61 -0.61 2.13
CA GLU A 201 -13.28 -0.14 2.55
C GLU A 201 -13.12 0.07 4.06
N TYR A 202 -14.15 0.59 4.73
CA TYR A 202 -14.07 0.74 6.18
C TYR A 202 -14.06 -0.60 6.92
N MET A 203 -14.82 -1.60 6.43
CA MET A 203 -14.80 -2.95 6.99
C MET A 203 -13.48 -3.66 6.68
N LEU A 204 -12.92 -3.44 5.48
CA LEU A 204 -11.61 -3.94 5.10
C LEU A 204 -10.51 -3.33 5.99
N LEU A 205 -10.62 -2.06 6.38
CA LEU A 205 -9.71 -1.45 7.36
C LEU A 205 -9.79 -2.14 8.72
N ILE A 206 -10.99 -2.40 9.24
CA ILE A 206 -11.18 -3.10 10.51
C ILE A 206 -10.60 -4.51 10.41
N PHE A 207 -10.88 -5.22 9.32
CA PHE A 207 -10.33 -6.55 9.07
C PHE A 207 -8.80 -6.52 9.00
N HIS A 208 -8.21 -5.59 8.23
CA HIS A 208 -6.78 -5.36 8.12
C HIS A 208 -6.11 -5.16 9.50
N LEU A 209 -6.68 -4.32 10.36
CA LEU A 209 -6.15 -4.05 11.71
C LEU A 209 -6.36 -5.25 12.65
N THR A 210 -7.48 -5.96 12.53
CA THR A 210 -7.76 -7.16 13.33
C THR A 210 -6.77 -8.26 13.01
N VAL A 211 -6.52 -8.52 11.71
CA VAL A 211 -5.56 -9.53 11.27
C VAL A 211 -4.13 -9.13 11.68
N PHE A 212 -3.78 -7.84 11.66
CA PHE A 212 -2.50 -7.38 12.22
C PHE A 212 -2.34 -7.79 13.69
N VAL A 213 -3.33 -7.51 14.54
CA VAL A 213 -3.26 -7.86 15.98
C VAL A 213 -3.15 -9.37 16.17
N VAL A 214 -3.96 -10.15 15.45
CA VAL A 214 -3.89 -11.63 15.50
C VAL A 214 -2.52 -12.13 15.06
N PHE A 215 -1.99 -11.60 13.96
CA PHE A 215 -0.68 -12.00 13.44
C PHE A 215 0.45 -11.69 14.41
N MET A 216 0.47 -10.48 15.00
CA MET A 216 1.46 -10.09 16.00
C MET A 216 1.36 -10.95 17.26
N ALA A 217 0.15 -11.24 17.73
CA ALA A 217 -0.08 -12.11 18.88
C ALA A 217 0.37 -13.56 18.61
N VAL A 218 0.18 -14.08 17.40
CA VAL A 218 0.66 -15.41 17.02
C VAL A 218 2.18 -15.43 16.95
N LEU A 219 2.78 -14.49 16.20
CA LEU A 219 4.21 -14.48 15.94
C LEU A 219 5.03 -14.26 17.24
N LEU A 220 4.58 -13.37 18.12
CA LEU A 220 5.26 -13.05 19.38
C LEU A 220 4.75 -13.85 20.58
N GLY A 221 3.48 -14.24 20.63
CA GLY A 221 2.88 -14.87 21.81
C GLY A 221 3.01 -16.39 21.78
N LEU A 222 2.73 -17.01 20.63
CA LEU A 222 2.75 -18.47 20.53
C LEU A 222 4.16 -19.04 20.39
N ARG A 223 5.14 -18.21 20.02
CA ARG A 223 6.53 -18.66 19.88
C ARG A 223 7.12 -19.27 21.16
N LYS A 224 6.58 -18.98 22.34
CA LYS A 224 6.92 -19.70 23.59
C LYS A 224 6.72 -21.22 23.47
N HIS A 225 5.78 -21.68 22.64
CA HIS A 225 5.50 -23.10 22.40
C HIS A 225 6.52 -23.78 21.47
N SER A 226 7.31 -23.01 20.71
CA SER A 226 8.34 -23.54 19.81
C SER A 226 9.54 -24.17 20.54
N GLY A 227 9.72 -23.85 21.83
CA GLY A 227 10.91 -24.22 22.59
C GLY A 227 12.18 -23.44 22.20
N LEU A 228 12.11 -22.56 21.22
CA LEU A 228 13.22 -21.71 20.79
C LEU A 228 13.22 -20.39 21.58
N PRO A 229 14.41 -19.87 21.97
CA PRO A 229 14.50 -18.57 22.64
C PRO A 229 14.07 -17.43 21.71
N TYR A 230 13.75 -16.26 22.27
CA TYR A 230 13.61 -15.05 21.44
C TYR A 230 14.98 -14.51 21.04
N ALA A 231 15.04 -13.82 19.90
CA ALA A 231 16.26 -13.09 19.56
C ALA A 231 16.47 -11.99 20.58
N MET A 232 17.72 -11.75 20.97
CA MET A 232 18.02 -10.71 21.93
C MET A 232 17.80 -9.34 21.27
N PRO A 233 17.25 -8.32 21.99
CA PRO A 233 17.12 -6.98 21.43
C PRO A 233 18.44 -6.43 20.86
N ARG A 234 19.57 -6.81 21.46
CA ARG A 234 20.91 -6.50 20.95
C ARG A 234 21.11 -6.93 19.49
N ASP A 235 20.64 -8.13 19.13
CA ASP A 235 20.84 -8.69 17.79
C ASP A 235 20.00 -7.95 16.76
N MET A 236 18.80 -7.51 17.13
CA MET A 236 17.98 -6.62 16.30
C MET A 236 18.72 -5.33 15.96
N PHE A 237 19.53 -4.76 16.86
CA PHE A 237 20.22 -3.49 16.62
C PHE A 237 21.60 -3.64 15.97
N LEU A 238 22.28 -4.78 16.19
CA LEU A 238 23.71 -4.93 15.89
C LEU A 238 24.04 -6.06 14.90
N THR A 239 23.11 -6.96 14.61
CA THR A 239 23.36 -8.08 13.70
C THR A 239 23.09 -7.69 12.25
N PHE A 240 24.12 -7.15 11.61
CA PHE A 240 24.15 -6.91 10.18
C PHE A 240 24.59 -8.17 9.42
N ARG A 241 24.07 -8.34 8.21
CA ARG A 241 24.39 -9.47 7.34
C ARG A 241 24.56 -8.98 5.91
N ASN A 242 25.43 -9.61 5.15
CA ASN A 242 25.58 -9.40 3.72
C ASN A 242 25.51 -10.75 2.98
N GLY A 243 24.34 -11.38 3.00
CA GLY A 243 24.12 -12.67 2.34
C GLY A 243 24.06 -12.57 0.82
N GLY A 244 23.89 -11.36 0.27
CA GLY A 244 23.90 -11.11 -1.18
C GLY A 244 25.29 -10.95 -1.79
N GLY A 245 26.36 -10.96 -1.00
CA GLY A 245 27.74 -10.85 -1.50
C GLY A 245 28.10 -9.45 -2.02
N TRP A 246 27.49 -8.39 -1.49
CA TRP A 246 27.77 -7.02 -1.91
C TRP A 246 29.17 -6.55 -1.52
N ASN A 247 29.73 -5.61 -2.28
CA ASN A 247 31.10 -5.10 -2.04
C ASN A 247 31.29 -4.43 -0.67
N SER A 248 30.23 -4.04 0.03
CA SER A 248 30.30 -3.50 1.40
C SER A 248 29.02 -3.75 2.17
N MET A 249 29.11 -3.72 3.51
CA MET A 249 27.93 -3.81 4.38
C MET A 249 26.97 -2.64 4.16
N GLY A 250 27.49 -1.44 3.87
CA GLY A 250 26.67 -0.27 3.56
C GLY A 250 25.83 -0.48 2.30
N ALA A 251 26.40 -1.05 1.23
CA ALA A 251 25.66 -1.39 0.02
C ALA A 251 24.57 -2.44 0.29
N ALA A 252 24.89 -3.44 1.12
CA ALA A 252 23.95 -4.48 1.52
C ALA A 252 22.74 -3.90 2.29
N VAL A 253 22.98 -2.97 3.23
CA VAL A 253 21.93 -2.25 3.96
C VAL A 253 21.11 -1.32 3.05
N VAL A 254 21.73 -0.66 2.07
CA VAL A 254 20.99 0.14 1.07
C VAL A 254 20.03 -0.73 0.27
N LEU A 255 20.42 -1.95 -0.08
CA LEU A 255 19.48 -2.86 -0.76
C LEU A 255 18.38 -3.38 0.14
N THR A 256 18.65 -3.57 1.43
CA THR A 256 17.59 -3.86 2.40
C THR A 256 16.50 -2.79 2.41
N ALA A 257 16.82 -1.52 2.10
CA ALA A 257 15.85 -0.44 2.03
C ALA A 257 14.77 -0.61 0.95
N VAL A 258 14.94 -1.51 -0.03
CA VAL A 258 13.90 -1.83 -1.02
C VAL A 258 12.60 -2.30 -0.35
N VAL A 259 12.71 -3.13 0.69
CA VAL A 259 11.54 -3.66 1.40
C VAL A 259 10.73 -2.55 2.07
N PRO A 260 11.29 -1.76 3.01
CA PRO A 260 10.55 -0.66 3.62
C PRO A 260 10.13 0.41 2.61
N MET A 261 10.87 0.61 1.52
CA MET A 261 10.49 1.57 0.49
C MET A 261 9.26 1.09 -0.28
N SER A 262 9.21 -0.18 -0.68
CA SER A 262 8.04 -0.77 -1.34
C SER A 262 6.79 -0.74 -0.45
N SER A 263 6.96 -0.84 0.87
CA SER A 263 5.87 -0.79 1.85
C SER A 263 5.45 0.63 2.25
N ALA A 264 6.22 1.66 1.84
CA ALA A 264 5.97 3.06 2.18
C ALA A 264 5.35 3.88 1.03
N ILE A 265 5.15 3.28 -0.15
CA ILE A 265 4.63 3.95 -1.36
C ILE A 265 3.21 3.51 -1.70
N GLY A 266 2.46 4.35 -2.41
CA GLY A 266 1.11 4.03 -2.91
C GLY A 266 -0.05 4.77 -2.24
N TYR A 267 0.19 5.54 -1.16
CA TYR A 267 -0.86 6.35 -0.53
C TYR A 267 -1.43 7.45 -1.45
N ASP A 268 -0.76 7.74 -2.57
CA ASP A 268 -1.28 8.61 -3.61
C ASP A 268 -2.46 8.03 -4.39
N CYS A 269 -2.84 6.76 -4.14
CA CYS A 269 -4.07 6.15 -4.66
C CYS A 269 -5.31 7.03 -4.43
N ILE A 270 -5.43 7.64 -3.26
CA ILE A 270 -6.59 8.47 -2.90
C ILE A 270 -6.67 9.76 -3.72
N ILE A 271 -5.55 10.25 -4.25
CA ILE A 271 -5.56 11.44 -5.12
C ILE A 271 -6.29 11.10 -6.41
N HIS A 272 -6.02 9.91 -6.97
CA HIS A 272 -6.59 9.48 -8.25
C HIS A 272 -8.11 9.27 -8.19
N LEU A 273 -8.67 9.18 -6.98
CA LEU A 273 -10.11 9.16 -6.72
C LEU A 273 -10.64 10.51 -6.19
N GLY A 274 -9.88 11.60 -6.31
CA GLY A 274 -10.28 12.90 -5.78
C GLY A 274 -11.62 13.43 -6.34
N GLU A 275 -12.03 12.98 -7.51
CA GLU A 275 -13.34 13.30 -8.11
C GLU A 275 -14.49 12.44 -7.57
N GLU A 276 -14.21 11.31 -6.91
CA GLU A 276 -15.18 10.44 -6.24
C GLU A 276 -15.25 10.67 -4.71
N ILE A 277 -14.32 11.46 -4.15
CA ILE A 277 -14.25 11.82 -2.72
C ILE A 277 -15.02 13.11 -2.46
N GLN A 278 -15.93 13.09 -1.49
CA GLN A 278 -16.60 14.30 -1.03
C GLN A 278 -15.67 15.15 -0.16
N LYS A 279 -15.62 16.48 -0.35
CA LYS A 279 -14.70 17.40 0.34
C LYS A 279 -13.22 17.02 0.13
N ALA A 280 -12.86 16.64 -1.08
CA ALA A 280 -11.54 16.09 -1.41
C ALA A 280 -10.38 17.01 -0.98
N ALA A 281 -10.54 18.33 -1.12
CA ALA A 281 -9.56 19.34 -0.71
C ALA A 281 -9.21 19.31 0.79
N SER A 282 -10.14 18.84 1.64
CA SER A 282 -9.94 18.72 3.08
C SER A 282 -9.63 17.28 3.50
N ILE A 283 -10.28 16.28 2.90
CA ILE A 283 -10.14 14.88 3.31
C ILE A 283 -8.79 14.31 2.85
N VAL A 284 -8.43 14.47 1.58
CA VAL A 284 -7.21 13.86 1.01
C VAL A 284 -5.95 14.30 1.78
N PRO A 285 -5.71 15.59 2.07
CA PRO A 285 -4.55 16.03 2.83
C PRO A 285 -4.48 15.44 4.25
N LYS A 286 -5.62 15.31 4.93
CA LYS A 286 -5.68 14.73 6.28
C LYS A 286 -5.39 13.23 6.23
N VAL A 287 -6.03 12.52 5.31
CA VAL A 287 -5.86 11.07 5.17
C VAL A 287 -4.41 10.71 4.82
N PHE A 288 -3.70 11.51 4.02
CA PHE A 288 -2.28 11.30 3.79
C PHE A 288 -1.48 11.12 5.09
N ILE A 289 -1.66 12.07 6.02
CA ILE A 289 -0.91 12.08 7.28
C ILE A 289 -1.37 10.95 8.17
N TRP A 290 -2.68 10.76 8.33
CA TRP A 290 -3.22 9.73 9.21
C TRP A 290 -2.91 8.31 8.73
N ALA A 291 -3.20 8.02 7.46
CA ALA A 291 -2.94 6.71 6.86
C ALA A 291 -1.45 6.38 6.89
N TYR A 292 -0.60 7.32 6.49
CA TYR A 292 0.84 7.10 6.50
C TYR A 292 1.39 6.90 7.92
N SER A 293 0.97 7.74 8.88
CA SER A 293 1.39 7.60 10.29
C SER A 293 1.03 6.23 10.86
N ALA A 294 -0.23 5.83 10.70
CA ALA A 294 -0.74 4.59 11.26
C ALA A 294 0.03 3.40 10.66
N ASN A 295 0.19 3.37 9.35
CA ASN A 295 0.89 2.29 8.66
C ASN A 295 2.40 2.29 8.92
N CYS A 296 3.04 3.44 9.13
CA CYS A 296 4.43 3.49 9.60
C CYS A 296 4.56 2.80 10.96
N ILE A 297 3.64 3.06 11.90
CA ILE A 297 3.65 2.41 13.21
C ILE A 297 3.45 0.90 13.05
N LEU A 298 2.46 0.47 12.28
CA LEU A 298 2.23 -0.95 12.01
C LEU A 298 3.46 -1.62 11.37
N GLY A 299 4.08 -0.96 10.39
CA GLY A 299 5.29 -1.42 9.72
C GLY A 299 6.49 -1.54 10.67
N LEU A 300 6.72 -0.56 11.56
CA LEU A 300 7.79 -0.63 12.55
C LEU A 300 7.54 -1.73 13.59
N CYS A 301 6.29 -1.88 14.05
CA CYS A 301 5.89 -2.98 14.92
C CYS A 301 6.16 -4.33 14.24
N THR A 302 5.84 -4.47 12.95
CA THR A 302 6.16 -5.66 12.15
C THR A 302 7.66 -5.94 12.10
N VAL A 303 8.48 -4.92 11.82
CA VAL A 303 9.94 -5.11 11.73
C VAL A 303 10.49 -5.59 13.07
N VAL A 304 10.05 -5.01 14.17
CA VAL A 304 10.41 -5.46 15.53
C VAL A 304 9.92 -6.90 15.77
N ALA A 305 8.67 -7.21 15.43
CA ALA A 305 8.11 -8.53 15.67
C ALA A 305 8.80 -9.63 14.84
N VAL A 306 9.11 -9.36 13.58
CA VAL A 306 9.84 -10.29 12.69
C VAL A 306 11.27 -10.47 13.18
N THR A 307 12.01 -9.39 13.45
CA THR A 307 13.42 -9.48 13.86
C THR A 307 13.58 -10.17 15.20
N LEU A 308 12.70 -9.90 16.18
CA LEU A 308 12.70 -10.60 17.46
C LEU A 308 12.31 -12.07 17.31
N SER A 309 11.57 -12.43 16.26
CA SER A 309 11.09 -13.79 15.96
C SER A 309 12.11 -14.70 15.27
N ILE A 310 13.28 -14.19 14.89
CA ILE A 310 14.28 -14.94 14.12
C ILE A 310 15.58 -15.05 14.90
N ASN A 311 15.95 -16.28 15.28
CA ASN A 311 17.24 -16.55 15.93
C ASN A 311 18.37 -16.78 14.93
N ASP A 312 18.05 -17.46 13.83
CA ASP A 312 19.01 -17.81 12.80
C ASP A 312 18.39 -17.56 11.42
N ILE A 313 18.99 -16.61 10.71
CA ILE A 313 18.57 -16.23 9.35
C ILE A 313 18.92 -17.34 8.36
N ASP A 314 20.05 -18.03 8.52
CA ASP A 314 20.45 -19.11 7.61
C ASP A 314 19.45 -20.26 7.66
N THR A 315 19.13 -20.73 8.86
CA THR A 315 18.12 -21.78 9.07
C THR A 315 16.76 -21.39 8.48
N LEU A 316 16.35 -20.12 8.60
CA LEU A 316 15.10 -19.64 8.02
C LEU A 316 15.13 -19.67 6.48
N LEU A 317 16.23 -19.23 5.88
CA LEU A 317 16.38 -19.07 4.43
C LEU A 317 16.80 -20.35 3.71
N SER A 318 17.25 -21.40 4.41
CA SER A 318 17.69 -22.66 3.80
C SER A 318 16.59 -23.73 3.70
N THR A 319 15.35 -23.42 4.07
CA THR A 319 14.25 -24.40 4.03
C THR A 319 13.71 -24.63 2.61
N PRO A 320 13.05 -25.78 2.33
CA PRO A 320 12.38 -25.99 1.04
C PRO A 320 11.35 -24.92 0.69
N LEU A 321 10.78 -24.25 1.70
CA LEU A 321 9.85 -23.14 1.51
C LEU A 321 10.50 -21.94 0.82
N SER A 322 11.80 -21.72 0.97
CA SER A 322 12.52 -20.66 0.25
C SER A 322 12.43 -20.77 -1.28
N LEU A 323 12.10 -21.95 -1.82
CA LEU A 323 11.83 -22.14 -3.25
C LEU A 323 10.57 -21.39 -3.72
N SER A 324 9.67 -21.02 -2.80
CA SER A 324 8.47 -20.21 -3.08
C SER A 324 8.74 -18.69 -2.94
N GLY A 325 9.98 -18.27 -3.15
CA GLY A 325 10.41 -16.88 -3.08
C GLY A 325 10.41 -16.31 -1.67
N SER A 326 10.22 -15.00 -1.55
CA SER A 326 10.26 -14.32 -0.24
C SER A 326 9.08 -14.66 0.67
N VAL A 327 8.01 -15.23 0.13
CA VAL A 327 6.80 -15.54 0.91
C VAL A 327 6.94 -16.85 1.68
N GLY A 328 7.67 -17.82 1.15
CA GLY A 328 7.84 -19.13 1.77
C GLY A 328 8.48 -19.10 3.17
N PRO A 329 9.58 -18.37 3.40
CA PRO A 329 10.15 -18.25 4.74
C PRO A 329 9.18 -17.64 5.76
N VAL A 330 8.19 -16.85 5.34
CA VAL A 330 7.13 -16.37 6.26
C VAL A 330 6.26 -17.51 6.76
N VAL A 331 5.93 -18.47 5.91
CA VAL A 331 5.22 -19.69 6.33
C VAL A 331 6.06 -20.46 7.34
N GLN A 332 7.38 -20.55 7.14
CA GLN A 332 8.28 -21.19 8.10
C GLN A 332 8.34 -20.43 9.44
N MET A 333 8.31 -19.09 9.44
CA MET A 333 8.25 -18.29 10.67
C MET A 333 6.99 -18.60 11.47
N LEU A 334 5.83 -18.69 10.79
CA LEU A 334 4.56 -19.04 11.43
C LEU A 334 4.51 -20.49 11.91
N ASP A 335 5.07 -21.42 11.14
CA ASP A 335 5.20 -22.83 11.54
C ASP A 335 6.03 -22.97 12.82
N THR A 336 7.16 -22.29 12.84
CA THR A 336 8.04 -22.25 14.01
C THR A 336 7.30 -21.63 15.20
N ALA A 337 6.60 -20.50 15.01
CA ALA A 337 5.91 -19.81 16.10
C ALA A 337 4.72 -20.61 16.67
N THR A 338 3.94 -21.27 15.81
CA THR A 338 2.73 -21.98 16.24
C THR A 338 2.99 -23.42 16.67
N ALA A 339 4.08 -24.03 16.20
CA ALA A 339 4.36 -25.46 16.32
C ALA A 339 3.16 -26.35 15.91
N SER A 340 2.31 -25.85 15.00
CA SER A 340 1.06 -26.52 14.64
C SER A 340 0.66 -26.22 13.20
N ARG A 341 0.61 -27.29 12.39
CA ARG A 341 0.30 -27.20 10.97
C ARG A 341 -1.05 -26.57 10.66
N SER A 342 -2.08 -26.86 11.47
CA SER A 342 -3.41 -26.30 11.30
C SER A 342 -3.43 -24.80 11.60
N TRP A 343 -2.76 -24.37 12.68
CA TRP A 343 -2.69 -22.95 13.04
C TRP A 343 -1.86 -22.14 12.04
N THR A 344 -0.70 -22.64 11.61
CA THR A 344 0.10 -22.04 10.53
C THR A 344 -0.75 -21.79 9.29
N THR A 345 -1.47 -22.83 8.86
CA THR A 345 -2.33 -22.78 7.67
C THR A 345 -3.44 -21.75 7.81
N ALA A 346 -4.13 -21.74 8.96
CA ALA A 346 -5.25 -20.82 9.22
C ALA A 346 -4.78 -19.36 9.28
N VAL A 347 -3.72 -19.07 10.03
CA VAL A 347 -3.19 -17.71 10.21
C VAL A 347 -2.60 -17.18 8.90
N PHE A 348 -1.89 -18.03 8.14
CA PHE A 348 -1.33 -17.63 6.86
C PHE A 348 -2.42 -17.42 5.80
N THR A 349 -3.45 -18.26 5.77
CA THR A 349 -4.63 -18.03 4.91
C THR A 349 -5.31 -16.71 5.26
N LEU A 350 -5.48 -16.42 6.55
CA LEU A 350 -6.04 -15.16 7.03
C LEU A 350 -5.19 -13.96 6.58
N LEU A 351 -3.86 -14.06 6.64
CA LEU A 351 -2.94 -13.06 6.10
C LEU A 351 -3.16 -12.86 4.59
N LEU A 352 -3.25 -13.93 3.79
CA LEU A 352 -3.49 -13.83 2.35
C LEU A 352 -4.84 -13.21 2.02
N LEU A 353 -5.89 -13.48 2.81
CA LEU A 353 -7.20 -12.87 2.63
C LEU A 353 -7.16 -11.34 2.80
N THR A 354 -6.22 -10.79 3.57
CA THR A 354 -6.06 -9.32 3.67
C THR A 354 -5.44 -8.68 2.43
N LEU A 355 -4.89 -9.47 1.51
CA LEU A 355 -4.28 -8.99 0.27
C LEU A 355 -5.28 -8.95 -0.89
N ILE A 356 -6.42 -9.61 -0.75
CA ILE A 356 -7.48 -9.60 -1.76
C ILE A 356 -8.33 -8.35 -1.49
N PRO A 357 -8.39 -7.39 -2.43
CA PRO A 357 -9.11 -6.13 -2.26
C PRO A 357 -10.63 -6.31 -2.19
#